data_AF-A0A522P2C3-F1
#
_entry.id   AF-A0A522P2C3-F1
#
_cell.length_a   1.000
_cell.length_b   1.000
_cell.length_c   1.000
_cell.angle_alpha   90.00
_cell.angle_beta   90.00
_cell.angle_gamma   90.00
#
_symmetry.space_group_name_H-M   'P 1'
#
loop_
_entity.id
_entity.type
_entity.pdbx_description
1 polymer ?
#
loop_
_entity_poly.entity_id
_entity_poly.type
_entity_poly.pdbx_seq_one_letter_code
_entity_poly.pdbx_strand_id
1 'polypeptide(L)'
;MTTPLTTPDTATVAAAAVPSASGLISSGHASSDITPHRFFRVVAIAEAITWTLLIAGMLLKYVGGLGALPVLIGGSIHGFVFITYALTAVLVGVNQRWSVKLIVGAVLTAILPYATIPFDVWLDRRDKLAGDWHREATDDPRDHTRVRALLRWFLRHPGVLVTLFVISIIVIMTAFLLVGPPGGWSAQS
;
A
#
# COMPACT_ATOMS: atom_id res chain seq x y z
N MET A 1 54.08 -77.24 8.44
CA MET A 1 54.50 -75.89 8.02
C MET A 1 53.22 -75.09 7.82
N THR A 2 52.77 -74.42 8.88
CA THR A 2 51.46 -73.77 9.00
C THR A 2 51.69 -72.27 9.16
N THR A 3 51.49 -71.52 8.10
CA THR A 3 51.55 -70.05 8.02
C THR A 3 50.15 -69.45 8.31
N PRO A 4 50.05 -68.16 8.70
CA PRO A 4 49.11 -67.66 9.68
C PRO A 4 47.86 -66.98 9.08
N LEU A 5 46.90 -66.74 9.96
CA LEU A 5 45.66 -65.99 9.76
C LEU A 5 45.99 -64.50 9.48
N THR A 6 45.58 -63.97 8.32
CA THR A 6 45.64 -62.54 8.01
C THR A 6 44.29 -61.89 8.29
N THR A 7 44.30 -60.89 9.16
CA THR A 7 43.19 -59.99 9.50
C THR A 7 42.69 -59.25 8.24
N PRO A 8 41.38 -59.14 7.98
CA PRO A 8 40.89 -58.24 6.93
C PRO A 8 40.91 -56.78 7.39
N ASP A 9 41.50 -55.94 6.53
CA ASP A 9 41.70 -54.50 6.68
C ASP A 9 40.41 -53.69 6.83
N THR A 10 40.53 -52.65 7.64
CA THR A 10 39.49 -51.68 7.99
C THR A 10 39.45 -50.58 6.93
N ALA A 11 38.84 -50.80 5.76
CA ALA A 11 38.70 -49.72 4.77
C ALA A 11 37.65 -49.95 3.66
N THR A 12 36.39 -50.27 3.98
CA THR A 12 35.27 -49.98 3.05
C THR A 12 33.96 -49.87 3.85
N VAL A 13 33.83 -48.84 4.70
CA VAL A 13 32.50 -48.32 5.02
C VAL A 13 32.14 -47.42 3.85
N ALA A 14 31.42 -48.01 2.90
CA ALA A 14 30.81 -47.28 1.79
C ALA A 14 30.02 -46.10 2.35
N ALA A 15 30.33 -44.92 1.81
CA ALA A 15 29.68 -43.67 2.10
C ALA A 15 28.15 -43.82 2.01
N ALA A 16 27.50 -43.91 3.17
CA ALA A 16 26.11 -43.54 3.29
C ALA A 16 26.06 -42.03 2.94
N ALA A 17 25.50 -41.73 1.77
CA ALA A 17 25.23 -40.37 1.34
C ALA A 17 24.40 -39.69 2.43
N VAL A 18 25.05 -38.82 3.20
CA VAL A 18 24.38 -37.85 4.06
C VAL A 18 23.48 -37.04 3.14
N PRO A 19 22.15 -37.04 3.29
CA PRO A 19 21.32 -36.11 2.57
C PRO A 19 21.76 -34.71 3.00
N SER A 20 22.34 -33.94 2.08
CA SER A 20 22.73 -32.57 2.31
C SER A 20 21.55 -31.83 2.92
N ALA A 21 21.71 -31.35 4.16
CA ALA A 21 20.76 -30.50 4.87
C ALA A 21 20.67 -29.09 4.23
N SER A 22 20.78 -28.99 2.91
CA SER A 22 20.68 -27.76 2.13
C SER A 22 19.22 -27.38 1.83
N GLY A 23 18.25 -28.22 2.21
CA GLY A 23 16.82 -27.99 1.99
C GLY A 23 16.05 -27.36 3.16
N LEU A 24 16.67 -27.14 4.33
CA LEU A 24 15.94 -26.70 5.54
C LEU A 24 16.09 -25.21 5.88
N ILE A 25 16.83 -24.46 5.07
CA ILE A 25 16.77 -23.00 5.09
C ILE A 25 16.38 -22.53 3.69
N SER A 26 15.13 -22.80 3.31
CA SER A 26 14.40 -21.76 2.59
C SER A 26 14.29 -20.59 3.58
N SER A 27 15.39 -19.85 3.70
CA SER A 27 15.43 -18.57 4.38
C SER A 27 14.41 -17.74 3.63
N GLY A 28 13.21 -17.67 4.21
CA GLY A 28 12.25 -16.66 3.87
C GLY A 28 12.94 -15.33 4.10
N HIS A 29 13.65 -14.83 3.10
CA HIS A 29 13.70 -13.42 2.83
C HIS A 29 12.26 -13.04 2.52
N ALA A 30 11.47 -12.85 3.58
CA ALA A 30 10.36 -11.93 3.55
C ALA A 30 10.99 -10.61 3.10
N SER A 31 11.01 -10.39 1.79
CA SER A 31 11.52 -9.18 1.20
C SER A 31 10.83 -8.05 1.92
N SER A 32 11.61 -7.20 2.59
CA SER A 32 11.13 -5.97 3.21
C SER A 32 10.76 -4.92 2.16
N ASP A 33 10.34 -5.37 0.99
CA ASP A 33 9.85 -4.57 -0.09
C ASP A 33 8.37 -4.33 0.15
N ILE A 34 8.01 -3.05 0.25
CA ILE A 34 6.61 -2.63 0.35
C ILE A 34 5.92 -3.08 -0.95
N THR A 35 5.09 -4.11 -0.90
CA THR A 35 4.28 -4.55 -2.04
C THR A 35 3.09 -3.59 -2.26
N PRO A 36 2.56 -3.45 -3.49
CA PRO A 36 1.40 -2.58 -3.76
C PRO A 36 0.19 -2.92 -2.88
N HIS A 37 -0.05 -4.21 -2.64
CA HIS A 37 -1.08 -4.69 -1.73
C HIS A 37 -0.86 -4.17 -0.30
N ARG A 38 0.33 -4.35 0.27
CA ARG A 38 0.61 -3.92 1.65
C ARG A 38 0.47 -2.40 1.82
N PHE A 39 0.90 -1.63 0.82
CA PHE A 39 0.75 -0.18 0.82
C PHE A 39 -0.72 0.25 0.78
N PHE A 40 -1.49 -0.25 -0.20
CA PHE A 40 -2.90 0.09 -0.36
C PHE A 40 -3.72 -0.30 0.89
N ARG A 41 -3.46 -1.48 1.47
CA ARG A 41 -4.13 -1.96 2.68
C ARG A 41 -3.84 -1.10 3.91
N VAL A 42 -2.59 -0.67 4.10
CA VAL A 42 -2.23 0.23 5.22
C VAL A 42 -2.97 1.55 5.10
N VAL A 43 -3.04 2.12 3.90
CA VAL A 43 -3.72 3.40 3.69
C VAL A 43 -5.25 3.25 3.88
N ALA A 44 -5.86 2.17 3.41
CA ALA A 44 -7.28 1.87 3.65
C ALA A 44 -7.62 1.74 5.15
N ILE A 45 -6.77 1.04 5.92
CA ILE A 45 -6.95 0.90 7.38
C ILE A 45 -6.77 2.26 8.06
N ALA A 46 -5.73 3.01 7.71
CA ALA A 46 -5.48 4.34 8.26
C ALA A 46 -6.70 5.25 8.04
N GLU A 47 -7.30 5.19 6.86
CA GLU A 47 -8.47 5.98 6.53
C GLU A 47 -9.69 5.61 7.40
N ALA A 48 -9.98 4.32 7.60
CA ALA A 48 -11.05 3.88 8.49
C ALA A 48 -10.84 4.33 9.95
N ILE A 49 -9.58 4.35 10.42
CA ILE A 49 -9.23 4.90 11.73
C ILE A 49 -9.51 6.42 11.77
N THR A 50 -9.12 7.16 10.72
CA THR A 50 -9.38 8.61 10.68
C THR A 50 -10.87 8.97 10.59
N TRP A 51 -11.68 8.14 9.93
CA TRP A 51 -13.15 8.27 9.95
C TRP A 51 -13.69 8.14 11.38
N THR A 52 -13.19 7.17 12.15
CA THR A 52 -13.54 7.01 13.57
C THR A 52 -13.15 8.26 14.37
N LEU A 53 -11.96 8.82 14.14
CA LEU A 53 -11.52 10.05 14.82
C LEU A 53 -12.37 11.26 14.45
N LEU A 54 -12.81 11.39 13.20
CA LEU A 54 -13.68 12.47 12.76
C LEU A 54 -15.06 12.37 13.41
N ILE A 55 -15.65 11.17 13.44
CA ILE A 55 -16.93 10.91 14.12
C ILE A 55 -16.81 11.16 15.62
N ALA A 56 -15.71 10.74 16.25
CA ALA A 56 -15.44 11.04 17.65
C ALA A 56 -15.31 12.56 17.89
N GLY A 57 -14.61 13.29 17.01
CA GLY A 57 -14.50 14.74 17.06
C GLY A 57 -15.85 15.44 16.95
N MET A 58 -16.74 14.95 16.08
CA MET A 58 -18.12 15.42 15.97
C MET A 58 -18.92 15.16 17.24
N LEU A 59 -18.79 13.95 17.82
CA LEU A 59 -19.46 13.60 19.06
C LEU A 59 -18.99 14.48 20.22
N LEU A 60 -17.67 14.72 20.33
CA LEU A 60 -17.10 15.59 21.35
C LEU A 60 -17.53 17.06 21.19
N LYS A 61 -17.71 17.54 19.95
CA LYS A 61 -18.26 18.88 19.69
C LYS A 61 -19.73 18.98 20.13
N TYR A 62 -20.58 18.09 19.66
CA TYR A 62 -22.03 18.22 19.82
C TYR A 62 -22.56 17.66 21.15
N VAL A 63 -21.93 16.63 21.69
CA VAL A 63 -22.33 15.96 22.96
C VAL A 63 -21.42 16.37 24.11
N GLY A 64 -20.12 16.48 23.87
CA GLY A 64 -19.13 16.83 24.90
C GLY A 64 -18.95 18.33 25.13
N GLY A 65 -19.52 19.20 24.27
CA GLY A 65 -19.40 20.66 24.40
C GLY A 65 -17.99 21.22 24.21
N LEU A 66 -17.04 20.45 23.66
CA LEU A 66 -15.62 20.83 23.52
C LEU A 66 -15.32 21.81 22.37
N GLY A 67 -16.34 22.47 21.82
CA GLY A 67 -16.22 23.42 20.73
C GLY A 67 -15.73 22.81 19.41
N ALA A 68 -15.20 23.65 18.51
CA ALA A 68 -14.81 23.23 17.16
C ALA A 68 -13.44 22.53 17.08
N LEU A 69 -12.64 22.54 18.15
CA LEU A 69 -11.26 22.07 18.14
C LEU A 69 -11.12 20.56 17.84
N PRO A 70 -11.92 19.64 18.44
CA PRO A 70 -11.82 18.22 18.13
C PRO A 70 -12.17 17.90 16.68
N VAL A 71 -13.14 18.62 16.12
CA VAL A 71 -13.54 18.53 14.71
C VAL A 71 -12.45 19.02 13.78
N LEU A 72 -11.79 20.13 14.11
CA LEU A 72 -10.70 20.66 13.30
C LEU A 72 -9.54 19.67 13.23
N ILE A 73 -9.16 19.09 14.36
CA ILE A 73 -8.07 18.10 14.44
C ILE A 73 -8.46 16.83 13.68
N GLY A 74 -9.61 16.24 14.01
CA GLY A 74 -10.10 15.01 13.36
C GLY A 74 -10.32 15.19 11.86
N GLY A 75 -10.90 16.32 11.46
CA GLY A 75 -11.12 16.68 10.06
C GLY A 75 -9.83 16.89 9.26
N SER A 76 -8.84 17.57 9.85
CA SER A 76 -7.53 17.79 9.20
C SER A 76 -6.77 16.48 9.03
N ILE A 77 -6.75 15.63 10.07
CA ILE A 77 -6.12 14.30 9.99
C ILE A 77 -6.82 13.43 8.94
N HIS A 78 -8.16 13.42 8.93
CA HIS A 78 -8.93 12.67 7.95
C HIS A 78 -8.70 13.16 6.52
N GLY A 79 -8.74 14.47 6.28
CA GLY A 79 -8.48 15.05 4.96
C GLY A 79 -7.09 14.66 4.41
N PHE A 80 -6.07 14.63 5.27
CA PHE A 80 -4.72 14.23 4.87
C PHE A 80 -4.68 12.76 4.41
N VAL A 81 -5.29 11.87 5.19
CA VAL A 81 -5.32 10.44 4.88
C VAL A 81 -6.20 10.16 3.66
N PHE A 82 -7.32 10.85 3.50
CA PHE A 82 -8.19 10.77 2.32
C PHE A 82 -7.44 11.12 1.03
N ILE A 83 -6.71 12.24 0.98
CA ILE A 83 -5.94 12.65 -0.20
C ILE A 83 -4.82 11.64 -0.48
N THR A 84 -4.12 11.19 0.57
CA THR A 84 -3.08 10.16 0.46
C THR A 84 -3.63 8.85 -0.12
N TYR A 85 -4.81 8.42 0.32
CA TYR A 85 -5.51 7.26 -0.23
C TYR A 85 -5.89 7.46 -1.70
N ALA A 86 -6.50 8.59 -2.05
CA ALA A 86 -6.91 8.87 -3.42
C ALA A 86 -5.72 8.84 -4.39
N LEU A 87 -4.62 9.49 -4.04
CA LEU A 87 -3.40 9.48 -4.84
C LEU A 87 -2.77 8.08 -4.92
N THR A 88 -2.81 7.32 -3.81
CA THR A 88 -2.35 5.93 -3.77
C THR A 88 -3.18 5.02 -4.68
N ALA A 89 -4.51 5.16 -4.66
CA ALA A 89 -5.44 4.43 -5.51
C ALA A 89 -5.21 4.73 -7.00
N VAL A 90 -4.93 5.99 -7.32
CA VAL A 90 -4.51 6.38 -8.68
C VAL A 90 -3.18 5.71 -9.01
N LEU A 91 -2.14 5.84 -8.18
CA LEU A 91 -0.81 5.28 -8.43
C LEU A 91 -0.85 3.75 -8.64
N VAL A 92 -1.47 3.03 -7.71
CA VAL A 92 -1.65 1.57 -7.79
C VAL A 92 -2.53 1.22 -8.99
N GLY A 93 -3.61 1.97 -9.23
CA GLY A 93 -4.50 1.73 -10.35
C GLY A 93 -3.82 1.91 -11.70
N VAL A 94 -2.94 2.89 -11.85
CA VAL A 94 -2.17 3.03 -13.08
C VAL A 94 -1.10 1.93 -13.18
N ASN A 95 -0.40 1.59 -12.10
CA ASN A 95 0.58 0.49 -12.06
C ASN A 95 -0.05 -0.87 -12.44
N GLN A 96 -1.21 -1.17 -11.87
CA GLN A 96 -1.97 -2.41 -12.07
C GLN A 96 -2.92 -2.36 -13.27
N ARG A 97 -2.86 -1.29 -14.08
CA ARG A 97 -3.63 -1.12 -15.33
C ARG A 97 -5.15 -1.22 -15.12
N TRP A 98 -5.64 -0.69 -14.01
CA TRP A 98 -7.06 -0.58 -13.70
C TRP A 98 -7.76 0.34 -14.71
N SER A 99 -9.03 0.05 -15.00
CA SER A 99 -9.86 0.98 -15.76
C SER A 99 -10.08 2.27 -14.96
N VAL A 100 -10.22 3.41 -15.63
CA VAL A 100 -10.50 4.71 -14.97
C VAL A 100 -11.72 4.63 -14.05
N LYS A 101 -12.75 3.88 -14.46
CA LYS A 101 -13.95 3.64 -13.64
C LYS A 101 -13.64 2.99 -12.29
N LEU A 102 -12.66 2.08 -12.27
CA LEU A 102 -12.28 1.37 -11.07
C LEU A 102 -11.39 2.22 -10.16
N ILE A 103 -10.55 3.09 -10.72
CA ILE A 103 -9.81 4.12 -9.95
C ILE A 103 -10.78 5.11 -9.33
N VAL A 104 -11.73 5.63 -10.11
CA VAL A 104 -12.78 6.52 -9.60
C VAL A 104 -13.61 5.80 -8.53
N GLY A 105 -14.00 4.54 -8.76
CA GLY A 105 -14.69 3.72 -7.78
C GLY A 105 -13.91 3.59 -6.47
N ALA A 106 -12.59 3.39 -6.54
CA ALA A 106 -11.72 3.38 -5.36
C ALA A 106 -11.74 4.72 -4.60
N VAL A 107 -11.61 5.85 -5.31
CA VAL A 107 -11.67 7.17 -4.65
C VAL A 107 -13.04 7.43 -4.03
N LEU A 108 -14.12 7.00 -4.69
CA LEU A 108 -15.48 7.17 -4.17
C LEU A 108 -15.73 6.34 -2.90
N THR A 109 -15.09 5.19 -2.74
CA THR A 109 -15.22 4.41 -1.51
C THR A 109 -14.57 5.09 -0.32
N ALA A 110 -13.60 5.99 -0.53
CA ALA A 110 -13.04 6.81 0.55
C ALA A 110 -13.98 7.92 1.05
N ILE A 111 -14.97 8.28 0.23
CA ILE A 111 -16.01 9.26 0.64
C ILE A 111 -17.02 8.59 1.60
N LEU A 112 -17.22 7.28 1.48
CA LEU A 112 -18.16 6.54 2.31
C LEU A 112 -17.41 5.95 3.53
N PRO A 113 -17.86 6.24 4.76
CA PRO A 113 -17.21 5.71 5.96
C PRO A 113 -17.15 4.19 5.91
N TYR A 114 -15.97 3.65 6.22
CA TYR A 114 -15.68 2.21 6.24
C TYR A 114 -15.80 1.48 4.89
N ALA A 115 -16.14 2.15 3.78
CA ALA A 115 -16.33 1.48 2.50
C ALA A 115 -15.00 1.11 1.81
N THR A 116 -13.87 1.64 2.26
CA THR A 116 -12.55 1.28 1.72
C THR A 116 -12.06 -0.09 2.15
N ILE A 117 -12.47 -0.59 3.33
CA ILE A 117 -12.15 -1.95 3.78
C ILE A 117 -12.81 -3.03 2.89
N PRO A 118 -14.14 -3.06 2.67
CA PRO A 118 -14.75 -4.07 1.80
C PRO A 118 -14.31 -3.92 0.35
N PHE A 119 -13.99 -2.71 -0.11
CA PHE A 119 -13.46 -2.48 -1.45
C PHE A 119 -12.04 -3.04 -1.60
N ASP A 120 -11.15 -2.84 -0.62
CA ASP A 120 -9.82 -3.46 -0.56
C ASP A 120 -9.90 -4.99 -0.60
N VAL A 121 -10.74 -5.58 0.26
CA VAL A 121 -10.98 -7.03 0.28
C VAL A 121 -11.53 -7.53 -1.07
N TRP A 122 -12.41 -6.76 -1.71
CA TRP A 122 -12.93 -7.11 -3.03
C TRP A 122 -11.87 -7.05 -4.13
N LEU A 123 -10.98 -6.06 -4.09
CA LEU A 123 -9.86 -5.93 -5.04
C LEU A 123 -8.84 -7.05 -4.88
N ASP A 124 -8.52 -7.42 -3.63
CA ASP A 124 -7.62 -8.52 -3.31
C ASP A 124 -8.19 -9.85 -3.83
N ARG A 125 -9.48 -10.11 -3.58
CA ARG A 125 -10.20 -11.29 -4.09
C ARG A 125 -10.29 -11.37 -5.63
N ARG A 126 -10.07 -10.27 -6.33
CA ARG A 126 -10.13 -10.18 -7.81
C ARG A 126 -8.75 -10.17 -8.45
N ASP A 127 -7.70 -10.47 -7.67
CA ASP A 127 -6.28 -10.40 -8.06
C ASP A 127 -5.89 -9.04 -8.67
N LYS A 128 -6.61 -7.97 -8.30
CA LYS A 128 -6.34 -6.61 -8.81
C LYS A 128 -5.17 -5.95 -8.11
N LEU A 129 -4.83 -6.44 -6.92
CA LEU A 129 -3.69 -6.01 -6.11
C LEU A 129 -2.52 -7.00 -6.16
N ALA A 130 -2.68 -8.12 -6.89
CA ALA A 130 -1.65 -9.13 -7.07
C ALA A 130 -0.58 -8.65 -8.06
N GLY A 131 0.69 -8.78 -7.69
CA GLY A 131 1.84 -8.41 -8.51
C GLY A 131 2.81 -7.46 -7.80
N ASP A 132 4.09 -7.57 -8.16
CA ASP A 132 5.12 -6.65 -7.70
C ASP A 132 5.01 -5.29 -8.41
N TRP A 133 5.71 -4.28 -7.89
CA TRP A 133 5.87 -3.02 -8.60
C TRP A 133 6.55 -3.31 -9.95
N HIS A 134 5.82 -3.11 -11.06
CA HIS A 134 6.32 -3.33 -12.41
C HIS A 134 7.36 -2.24 -12.74
N ARG A 135 8.60 -2.46 -12.30
CA ARG A 135 9.76 -1.58 -12.53
C ARG A 135 10.44 -1.84 -13.88
N GLU A 136 10.08 -2.91 -14.57
CA GLU A 136 10.62 -3.34 -15.86
C GLU A 136 9.52 -3.39 -16.95
N ALA A 137 9.90 -3.17 -18.21
CA ALA A 137 8.97 -3.17 -19.34
C ALA A 137 8.51 -4.59 -19.70
N THR A 138 7.22 -4.77 -19.97
CA THR A 138 6.62 -6.04 -20.41
C THR A 138 6.24 -5.94 -21.89
N ASP A 139 6.36 -7.01 -22.67
CA ASP A 139 6.07 -7.10 -24.12
C ASP A 139 4.56 -7.01 -24.50
N ASP A 140 3.76 -6.27 -23.74
CA ASP A 140 2.32 -6.11 -23.98
C ASP A 140 2.03 -5.01 -25.04
N PRO A 141 1.24 -5.28 -26.10
CA PRO A 141 0.80 -4.30 -27.12
C PRO A 141 0.13 -3.02 -26.59
N ARG A 142 -0.24 -2.97 -25.30
CA ARG A 142 -0.80 -1.78 -24.65
C ARG A 142 0.28 -0.83 -24.11
N ASP A 143 1.55 -1.20 -24.17
CA ASP A 143 2.67 -0.48 -23.55
C ASP A 143 3.33 0.61 -24.41
N HIS A 144 2.79 0.87 -25.60
CA HIS A 144 3.34 1.79 -26.62
C HIS A 144 2.72 3.20 -26.56
N THR A 145 1.86 3.49 -25.59
CA THR A 145 1.21 4.80 -25.46
C THR A 145 2.14 5.81 -24.76
N ARG A 146 2.15 7.07 -25.22
CA ARG A 146 3.01 8.15 -24.66
C ARG A 146 2.79 8.39 -23.16
N VAL A 147 1.57 8.16 -22.69
CA VAL A 147 1.19 8.22 -21.26
C VAL A 147 1.95 7.17 -20.44
N ARG A 148 2.20 5.99 -21.01
CA ARG A 148 2.94 4.91 -20.33
C ARG A 148 4.44 5.11 -20.38
N ALA A 149 4.98 5.75 -21.42
CA ALA A 149 6.38 6.17 -21.42
C ALA A 149 6.66 7.22 -20.32
N LEU A 150 5.74 8.16 -20.13
CA LEU A 150 5.80 9.15 -19.06
C LEU A 150 5.66 8.49 -17.67
N LEU A 151 4.70 7.58 -17.51
CA LEU A 151 4.51 6.80 -16.28
C LEU A 151 5.73 5.94 -15.96
N ARG A 152 6.34 5.29 -16.96
CA ARG A 152 7.53 4.44 -16.81
C ARG A 152 8.78 5.27 -16.52
N TRP A 153 8.84 6.53 -16.93
CA TRP A 153 9.88 7.47 -16.49
C TRP A 153 9.64 7.88 -15.02
N PHE A 154 8.39 8.16 -14.67
CA PHE A 154 7.98 8.52 -13.31
C PHE A 154 8.24 7.40 -12.29
N LEU A 155 7.84 6.16 -12.61
CA LEU A 155 8.11 4.95 -11.83
C LEU A 155 9.61 4.63 -11.69
N ARG A 156 10.42 5.02 -12.69
CA ARG A 156 11.88 4.87 -12.65
C ARG A 156 12.59 5.94 -11.81
N HIS A 157 11.89 7.02 -11.48
CA HIS A 157 12.36 8.07 -10.59
C HIS A 157 11.51 8.15 -9.31
N PRO A 158 11.70 7.21 -8.36
CA PRO A 158 10.91 7.14 -7.13
C PRO A 158 10.97 8.45 -6.31
N GLY A 159 12.09 9.18 -6.36
CA GLY A 159 12.22 10.47 -5.69
C GLY A 159 11.34 11.58 -6.27
N VAL A 160 11.16 11.63 -7.59
CA VAL A 160 10.29 12.61 -8.27
C VAL A 160 8.82 12.28 -7.99
N LEU A 161 8.49 10.99 -8.02
CA LEU A 161 7.18 10.45 -7.63
C LEU A 161 6.80 10.90 -6.22
N VAL A 162 7.66 10.61 -5.23
CA VAL A 162 7.43 10.96 -3.83
C VAL A 162 7.33 12.47 -3.66
N THR A 163 8.20 13.24 -4.30
CA THR A 163 8.20 14.71 -4.21
C THR A 163 6.88 15.28 -4.75
N LEU A 164 6.44 14.85 -5.93
CA LEU A 164 5.20 15.34 -6.52
C LEU A 164 3.96 14.86 -5.77
N PHE A 165 4.02 13.67 -5.18
CA PHE A 165 2.97 13.15 -4.29
C PHE A 165 2.83 14.03 -3.05
N VAL A 166 3.94 14.34 -2.37
CA VAL A 166 3.96 15.22 -1.19
C VAL A 166 3.51 16.63 -1.55
N ILE A 167 4.02 17.21 -2.64
CA ILE A 167 3.60 18.54 -3.11
C ILE A 167 2.10 18.56 -3.40
N SER A 168 1.57 17.53 -4.08
CA SER A 168 0.14 17.44 -4.38
C SER A 168 -0.69 17.39 -3.11
N ILE A 169 -0.27 16.61 -2.11
CA ILE A 169 -0.96 16.56 -0.80
C ILE A 169 -1.00 17.94 -0.14
N ILE A 170 0.15 18.63 -0.08
CA ILE A 170 0.25 19.95 0.55
C ILE A 170 -0.65 20.94 -0.19
N VAL A 171 -0.56 21.01 -1.52
CA VAL A 171 -1.36 21.93 -2.34
C VAL A 171 -2.85 21.68 -2.16
N ILE A 172 -3.30 20.42 -2.24
CA ILE A 172 -4.71 20.06 -2.11
C ILE A 172 -5.21 20.35 -0.69
N MET A 173 -4.45 19.99 0.34
CA MET A 173 -4.79 20.26 1.73
C MET A 173 -4.90 21.77 1.99
N THR A 174 -3.90 22.54 1.56
CA THR A 174 -3.88 24.00 1.70
C THR A 174 -5.05 24.63 0.94
N ALA A 175 -5.37 24.16 -0.27
CA ALA A 175 -6.52 24.63 -1.01
C ALA A 175 -7.84 24.38 -0.26
N PHE A 176 -8.05 23.19 0.31
CA PHE A 176 -9.25 22.90 1.11
C PHE A 176 -9.33 23.75 2.39
N LEU A 177 -8.20 23.98 3.06
CA LEU A 177 -8.14 24.83 4.26
C LEU A 177 -8.40 26.31 3.93
N LEU A 178 -7.93 26.80 2.79
CA LEU A 178 -8.13 28.17 2.33
C LEU A 178 -9.56 28.42 1.84
N VAL A 179 -10.15 27.46 1.12
CA VAL A 179 -11.50 27.61 0.56
C VAL A 179 -12.56 27.67 1.68
N GLY A 180 -12.27 27.09 2.84
CA GLY A 180 -13.15 27.14 4.02
C GLY A 180 -14.52 26.48 3.77
N PRO A 181 -15.30 26.23 4.83
CA PRO A 181 -16.65 25.70 4.66
C PRO A 181 -17.51 26.70 3.86
N PRO A 182 -18.27 26.27 2.84
CA PRO A 182 -19.25 27.13 2.18
C PRO A 182 -20.34 27.49 3.21
N GLY A 183 -20.13 28.62 3.88
CA GLY A 183 -20.86 29.03 5.08
C GLY A 183 -20.13 30.09 5.92
N GLY A 184 -18.81 30.24 5.72
CA GLY A 184 -18.02 31.28 6.37
C GLY A 184 -17.69 31.00 7.84
N TRP A 185 -16.55 31.52 8.29
CA TRP A 185 -16.08 31.41 9.69
C TRP A 185 -16.85 32.32 10.66
N SER A 186 -17.82 33.09 10.15
CA SER A 186 -18.51 34.18 10.86
C SER A 186 -19.83 33.78 11.54
N ALA A 187 -20.21 32.50 11.54
CA ALA A 187 -21.54 32.07 12.01
C ALA A 187 -21.62 31.63 13.48
N GLN A 188 -20.52 31.63 14.25
CA GLN A 188 -20.53 31.19 15.65
C GLN A 188 -19.63 32.08 16.52
N SER A 189 -20.20 33.19 16.98
CA SER A 189 -19.84 33.88 18.23
C SER A 189 -21.00 33.75 19.20
#